data_AF-A0A650CUZ6-F1
#
_entry.id   AF-A0A650CUZ6-F1
#
_cell.length_a   1.000
_cell.length_b   1.000
_cell.length_c   1.000
_cell.angle_alpha   90.00
_cell.angle_beta   90.00
_cell.angle_gamma   90.00
#
_symmetry.space_group_name_H-M   'P 1'
#
loop_
_entity.id
_entity.type
_entity.pdbx_description
1 polymer ?
#
loop_
_entity_poly.entity_id
_entity_poly.type
_entity_poly.pdbx_seq_one_letter_code
_entity_poly.pdbx_strand_id
1 'polypeptide(L)' 'MNSIVDLDSDQCSYDPLEAIEYLKDKKEYVIFKISMNNPFLQDIKRKYFLQIIKVDGEIVYFKIQ' A
#
# COMPACT_ATOMS: atom_id res chain seq x y z
N MET A 1 15.27 7.07 4.29
CA MET A 1 14.29 6.71 5.34
C MET A 1 13.27 5.79 4.69
N ASN A 2 12.82 4.73 5.36
CA ASN A 2 11.70 3.94 4.83
C ASN A 2 10.42 4.60 5.32
N SER A 3 9.62 5.15 4.40
CA SER A 3 8.34 5.76 4.74
C SER A 3 7.27 4.67 4.69
N ILE A 4 6.59 4.45 5.82
CA ILE A 4 5.44 3.56 5.89
C ILE A 4 4.19 4.38 5.62
N VAL A 5 3.43 4.01 4.60
CA VAL A 5 2.19 4.68 4.19
C VAL A 5 1.01 3.81 4.60
N ASP A 6 0.13 4.38 5.39
CA ASP A 6 -1.11 3.73 5.82
C ASP A 6 -2.23 4.00 4.83
N LEU A 7 -2.61 2.98 4.06
CA LEU A 7 -3.68 3.07 3.06
C LEU A 7 -5.08 2.95 3.67
N ASP A 8 -5.20 2.59 4.95
CA ASP A 8 -6.47 2.65 5.68
C ASP A 8 -6.69 4.02 6.35
N SER A 9 -5.68 4.89 6.36
CA SER A 9 -5.78 6.21 7.00
C SER A 9 -6.46 7.22 6.09
N ASP A 10 -7.40 7.97 6.65
CA ASP A 10 -8.09 9.10 6.00
C ASP A 10 -7.16 10.25 5.54
N GLN A 11 -5.86 10.17 5.84
CA GLN A 11 -4.85 11.16 5.43
C GLN A 11 -4.28 10.91 4.04
N CYS A 12 -4.35 9.67 3.54
CA CYS A 12 -4.20 9.45 2.10
C CYS A 12 -5.55 9.84 1.49
N SER A 13 -5.54 10.73 0.50
CA SER A 13 -6.74 11.11 -0.26
C SER A 13 -7.60 9.87 -0.50
N TYR A 14 -8.92 10.01 -0.42
CA TYR A 14 -9.97 8.97 -0.38
C TYR A 14 -9.81 7.74 -1.31
N ASP A 15 -8.82 7.70 -2.20
CA ASP A 15 -8.43 6.59 -3.06
C ASP A 15 -6.99 6.09 -2.78
N PRO A 16 -6.82 4.92 -2.12
CA PRO A 16 -5.53 4.25 -1.94
C PRO A 16 -4.72 4.01 -3.22
N LEU A 17 -5.38 3.89 -4.38
CA LEU A 17 -4.69 3.70 -5.66
C LEU A 17 -3.98 4.97 -6.11
N GLU A 18 -4.54 6.15 -5.84
CA GLU A 18 -3.90 7.43 -6.14
C GLU A 18 -2.61 7.60 -5.33
N ALA A 19 -2.68 7.28 -4.03
CA ALA A 19 -1.52 7.31 -3.15
C ALA A 19 -0.40 6.37 -3.62
N ILE A 20 -0.75 5.16 -4.07
CA ILE A 20 0.22 4.22 -4.66
C ILE A 20 0.81 4.77 -5.95
N GLU A 21 0.00 5.26 -6.90
CA GLU A 21 0.48 5.83 -8.16
C GLU A 21 1.46 7.00 -7.93
N TYR A 22 1.15 7.88 -6.98
CA TYR A 22 1.98 9.03 -6.67
C TYR A 22 3.32 8.65 -6.03
N LEU A 23 3.38 7.52 -5.33
CA LEU A 23 4.53 7.12 -4.51
C LEU A 23 5.36 5.98 -5.10
N LYS A 24 4.81 5.12 -5.97
CA LYS A 24 5.48 3.94 -6.51
C LYS A 24 6.78 4.27 -7.27
N ASP A 25 6.83 5.41 -7.95
CA ASP A 25 7.96 5.83 -8.78
C ASP A 25 8.95 6.76 -8.03
N LYS A 26 8.66 7.09 -6.77
CA LYS A 26 9.59 7.87 -5.97
C LYS A 26 10.76 6.98 -5.57
N LYS A 27 11.99 7.50 -5.74
CA LYS A 27 13.26 6.80 -5.46
C LYS A 27 13.44 6.33 -4.00
N GLU A 28 12.48 6.60 -3.13
CA GLU A 28 12.50 6.19 -1.73
C GLU A 28 11.76 4.86 -1.57
N TYR A 29 12.31 3.96 -0.75
CA TYR A 29 11.68 2.67 -0.44
C TYR A 29 10.40 2.88 0.40
N VAL A 30 9.28 3.11 -0.27
CA VAL A 30 7.97 3.22 0.35
C VAL A 30 7.43 1.84 0.67
N ILE A 31 6.99 1.63 1.91
CA ILE A 31 6.27 0.43 2.33
C ILE A 31 4.82 0.84 2.55
N PHE A 32 3.91 0.21 1.83
CA PHE A 32 2.49 0.40 2.04
C PHE A 32 2.00 -0.59 3.09
N LYS A 33 1.06 -0.17 3.93
CA LYS A 33 0.29 -1.08 4.77
C LYS A 33 -1.21 -0.87 4.51
N ILE A 34 -1.96 -1.96 4.51
CA ILE A 34 -3.40 -1.96 4.31
C ILE A 34 -4.02 -3.15 5.03
N SER A 35 -5.24 -2.98 5.53
CA SER A 35 -6.03 -4.06 6.10
C SER A 35 -6.43 -5.06 5.02
N MET A 36 -6.41 -6.35 5.36
CA MET A 36 -6.93 -7.42 4.52
C MET A 36 -8.43 -7.26 4.24
N ASN A 37 -9.13 -6.58 5.13
CA ASN A 37 -10.56 -6.30 5.03
C ASN A 37 -10.85 -5.03 4.22
N ASN A 38 -9.82 -4.29 3.80
CA ASN A 38 -10.00 -3.11 2.95
C ASN A 38 -10.42 -3.54 1.53
N PRO A 39 -11.54 -3.02 0.99
CA PRO A 39 -12.03 -3.40 -0.34
C PRO A 39 -11.03 -3.10 -1.47
N PHE A 40 -10.21 -2.05 -1.32
CA PHE A 40 -9.20 -1.67 -2.31
C PHE A 40 -8.07 -2.69 -2.45
N LEU A 41 -7.85 -3.57 -1.47
CA LEU A 41 -6.77 -4.56 -1.55
C LEU A 41 -6.88 -5.46 -2.77
N GLN A 42 -8.11 -5.81 -3.19
CA GLN A 42 -8.33 -6.62 -4.38
C GLN A 42 -7.94 -5.87 -5.66
N ASP A 43 -8.29 -4.59 -5.75
CA ASP A 43 -7.94 -3.75 -6.89
C ASP A 43 -6.43 -3.49 -6.97
N ILE A 44 -5.79 -3.26 -5.82
CA ILE A 44 -4.33 -3.13 -5.70
C ILE A 44 -3.63 -4.41 -6.19
N LYS A 45 -4.09 -5.59 -5.77
CA LYS A 45 -3.55 -6.90 -6.21
C LYS A 45 -3.73 -7.16 -7.70
N ARG A 46 -4.80 -6.64 -8.31
CA ARG A 46 -5.06 -6.78 -9.75
C ARG A 46 -4.20 -5.84 -10.59
N LYS A 47 -3.94 -4.64 -10.07
CA LYS A 47 -3.23 -3.58 -10.81
C LYS A 47 -1.72 -3.66 -10.67
N TYR A 48 -1.21 -4.18 -9.55
CA TYR A 48 0.23 -4.15 -9.25
C TYR A 48 0.78 -5.50 -8.82
N PHE A 49 2.07 -5.71 -9.07
CA PHE A 49 2.83 -6.80 -8.46
C PHE A 49 3.24 -6.42 -7.04
N LEU A 50 2.61 -7.05 -6.05
CA LEU A 50 2.89 -6.78 -4.65
C LEU A 50 3.99 -7.71 -4.13
N GLN A 51 5.08 -7.12 -3.66
CA GLN A 51 6.04 -7.82 -2.82
C GLN A 51 5.62 -7.70 -1.36
N ILE A 52 5.01 -8.74 -0.81
CA ILE A 52 4.62 -8.78 0.60
C ILE A 52 5.87 -8.86 1.48
N ILE A 53 6.02 -7.93 2.41
CA ILE A 53 7.14 -7.85 3.36
C ILE A 53 6.79 -8.53 4.68
N LYS A 54 5.59 -8.24 5.20
CA LYS A 54 5.12 -8.73 6.49
C LYS A 54 3.59 -8.80 6.49
N VAL A 55 3.05 -9.76 7.21
CA VAL A 55 1.65 -9.79 7.63
C VAL A 55 1.62 -9.71 9.17
N ASP A 56 0.81 -8.80 9.71
CA ASP A 56 0.66 -8.57 11.14
C ASP A 56 -0.82 -8.58 11.51
N GLY A 57 -1.31 -9.73 11.97
CA GLY A 57 -2.75 -9.97 12.11
C GLY A 57 -3.47 -9.79 10.77
N GLU A 58 -4.38 -8.81 10.71
CA GLU A 58 -5.14 -8.48 9.50
C GLU A 58 -4.48 -7.37 8.65
N ILE A 59 -3.27 -6.92 8.98
CA ILE A 59 -2.59 -5.85 8.24
C ILE A 59 -1.50 -6.46 7.35
N VAL A 60 -1.51 -6.08 6.07
CA VAL A 60 -0.52 -6.49 5.07
C VAL A 60 0.43 -5.34 4.78
N TYR A 61 1.73 -5.59 4.92
CA TYR A 61 2.79 -4.67 4.53
C TYR A 61 3.40 -5.12 3.22
N PHE A 62 3.50 -4.23 2.23
CA PHE A 62 3.95 -4.57 0.90
C PHE A 62 4.69 -3.43 0.18
N LYS A 63 5.42 -3.81 -0.86
CA LYS A 63 6.03 -2.92 -1.86
C LYS A 63 5.43 -3.18 -3.24
N ILE A 64 5.49 -2.19 -4.10
CA ILE A 64 5.19 -2.35 -5.53
C ILE A 64 6.49 -2.69 -6.26
N GLN A 65 6.44 -3.68 -7.15
CA GLN A 65 7.53 -4.01 -8.08
C GLN A 65 7.35 -3.37 -9.45
#